data_AF-A0A3D2PPI3-F1
#
_entry.id   AF-A0A3D2PPI3-F1
#
_cell.length_a   1.000
_cell.length_b   1.000
_cell.length_c   1.000
_cell.angle_alpha   90.00
_cell.angle_beta   90.00
_cell.angle_gamma   90.00
#
_symmetry.space_group_name_H-M   'P 1'
#
loop_
_entity.id
_entity.type
_entity.pdbx_description
1 polymer ?
#
loop_
_entity_poly.entity_id
_entity_poly.type
_entity_poly.pdbx_seq_one_letter_code
_entity_poly.pdbx_strand_id
1 'polypeptide(L)' 'SICNGEQVAGFKDIHTGKIEEIMLIKNEADLDTFRKTYGIEGKIEKEY' A
#
# COMPACT_ATOMS: atom_id res chain seq x y z
N SER A 1 -8.86 18.87 8.76
CA SER A 1 -8.91 17.63 7.97
C SER A 1 -8.65 16.47 8.87
N ILE A 2 -9.64 15.60 9.07
CA ILE A 2 -9.45 14.37 9.83
C ILE A 2 -8.87 13.37 8.83
N CYS A 3 -7.54 13.23 8.82
CA CYS A 3 -6.93 12.06 8.19
C CYS A 3 -7.15 10.93 9.19
N ASN A 4 -8.05 9.99 8.89
CA ASN A 4 -8.47 8.92 9.80
C ASN A 4 -7.38 7.87 10.11
N GLY A 5 -6.12 8.11 9.71
CA GLY A 5 -5.01 7.18 9.92
C GLY A 5 -5.14 5.88 9.12
N GLU A 6 -6.04 5.84 8.14
CA GLU A 6 -6.21 4.71 7.24
C GLU A 6 -4.97 4.58 6.35
N GLN A 7 -4.37 3.38 6.32
CA GLN A 7 -3.25 3.08 5.43
C GLN A 7 -3.79 2.33 4.21
N VAL A 8 -3.31 2.69 3.02
CA VAL A 8 -3.71 2.03 1.78
C VAL A 8 -2.45 1.54 1.07
N ALA A 9 -2.46 0.29 0.65
CA ALA A 9 -1.45 -0.28 -0.23
C ALA A 9 -1.90 -0.12 -1.68
N GLY A 10 -0.95 0.28 -2.52
CA GLY A 10 -1.21 0.59 -3.90
C GLY A 10 0.06 0.55 -4.74
N PHE A 11 -0.10 0.75 -6.04
CA PHE A 11 1.01 0.86 -6.97
C PHE A 11 1.19 2.32 -7.37
N LYS A 12 2.41 2.82 -7.20
CA LYS A 12 2.79 4.15 -7.68
C LYS A 12 3.34 4.03 -9.09
N ASP A 13 2.72 4.74 -10.02
CA ASP A 13 3.29 4.96 -11.34
C ASP A 13 4.53 5.84 -11.22
N ILE A 14 5.67 5.32 -11.66
CA ILE A 14 6.96 6.01 -11.55
C ILE A 14 7.09 7.25 -12.48
N HIS A 15 6.26 7.34 -13.53
CA HIS A 15 6.29 8.46 -14.48
C HIS A 15 5.32 9.56 -14.08
N THR A 16 4.11 9.19 -13.66
CA THR A 16 3.05 10.15 -13.32
C THR A 16 2.97 10.47 -11.83
N GLY A 17 3.56 9.61 -10.99
CA GLY A 17 3.43 9.69 -9.53
C GLY A 17 2.06 9.30 -9.01
N LYS A 18 1.13 8.87 -9.88
CA LYS A 18 -0.21 8.48 -9.49
C LYS A 18 -0.16 7.17 -8.69
N ILE A 19 -0.83 7.15 -7.54
CA ILE A 19 -1.00 5.96 -6.74
C ILE A 19 -2.36 5.35 -7.08
N GLU A 20 -2.34 4.12 -7.56
CA GLU A 20 -3.54 3.29 -7.69
C GLU A 20 -3.73 2.56 -6.36
N GLU A 21 -4.78 2.93 -5.64
CA GLU A 21 -5.17 2.34 -4.37
C GLU A 21 -5.81 0.96 -4.59
N ILE A 22 -5.21 -0.09 -4.02
CA ILE A 22 -5.63 -1.46 -4.26
C ILE A 22 -6.27 -2.08 -3.02
N MET A 23 -5.69 -1.85 -1.84
CA MET A 23 -6.12 -2.51 -0.61
C MET A 23 -5.99 -1.60 0.61
N LEU A 24 -7.04 -1.53 1.41
CA LEU A 24 -7.00 -0.92 2.73
C LEU A 24 -6.21 -1.82 3.69
N ILE A 25 -5.18 -1.27 4.33
CA ILE A 25 -4.31 -1.95 5.28
C ILE A 25 -4.70 -1.51 6.69
N LYS A 26 -5.33 -2.41 7.45
CA LYS A 26 -5.70 -2.17 8.85
C LYS A 26 -4.67 -2.74 9.81
N ASN A 27 -3.97 -3.79 9.40
CA ASN A 27 -2.95 -4.46 10.20
C ASN A 27 -1.85 -5.09 9.32
N GLU A 28 -0.83 -5.67 9.96
CA GLU A 28 0.30 -6.29 9.25
C GLU A 28 -0.08 -7.54 8.45
N ALA A 29 -1.16 -8.24 8.80
CA ALA A 29 -1.64 -9.40 8.05
C ALA A 29 -2.26 -9.01 6.71
N ASP A 30 -2.93 -7.84 6.64
CA ASP A 30 -3.40 -7.27 5.38
C ASP A 30 -2.22 -6.94 4.46
N LEU A 31 -1.14 -6.39 5.03
CA LEU A 31 0.09 -6.10 4.27
C LEU A 31 0.79 -7.38 3.78
N ASP A 32 0.88 -8.41 4.62
CA ASP A 32 1.41 -9.72 4.22
C ASP A 32 0.57 -10.37 3.12
N THR A 33 -0.76 -10.26 3.21
CA THR A 33 -1.70 -10.72 2.18
C THR A 33 -1.48 -9.97 0.87
N PHE A 34 -1.36 -8.65 0.92
CA PHE A 34 -1.06 -7.84 -0.25
C PHE A 34 0.26 -8.28 -0.90
N ARG A 35 1.33 -8.46 -0.11
CA ARG A 35 2.64 -8.91 -0.60
C ARG A 35 2.57 -10.28 -1.26
N LYS A 36 1.91 -11.25 -0.63
CA LYS A 36 1.73 -12.61 -1.18
C LYS A 36 0.89 -12.62 -2.45
N THR A 37 -0.15 -11.78 -2.51
CA THR A 37 -1.03 -11.66 -3.67
C THR A 37 -0.28 -11.19 -4.91
N TYR A 38 0.67 -10.26 -4.75
CA TYR A 38 1.44 -9.68 -5.85
C TYR A 38 2.86 -10.23 -5.98
N GLY A 39 3.25 -11.23 -5.17
CA GLY A 39 4.61 -11.80 -5.19
C GLY A 39 5.70 -10.78 -4.82
N ILE A 40 5.39 -9.81 -3.96
CA ILE A 40 6.33 -8.75 -3.56
C ILE A 40 7.28 -9.28 -2.49
N GLU A 41 8.49 -9.62 -2.91
CA GLU A 41 9.60 -9.96 -2.02
C GLU A 41 10.31 -8.67 -1.57
N GLY A 42 10.57 -8.52 -0.27
CA GLY A 42 11.21 -7.31 0.29
C GLY A 42 10.25 -6.27 0.89
N LYS A 43 10.79 -5.11 1.28
CA LYS A 43 10.05 -4.07 2.02
C LYS A 43 9.20 -3.23 1.07
N ILE A 44 7.95 -2.97 1.46
CA ILE A 44 7.11 -1.94 0.83
C ILE A 44 7.45 -0.60 1.48
N GLU A 45 7.80 0.39 0.65
CA GLU A 45 8.05 1.76 1.13
C GLU A 45 6.74 2.42 1.57
N LYS A 46 6.79 3.15 2.69
CA LYS A 46 5.66 3.93 3.21
C LYS A 46 5.85 5.38 2.84
N GLU A 47 4.87 5.95 2.15
CA GLU A 47 4.77 7.39 1.89
C GLU A 47 3.74 7.98 2.86
N TYR A 48 4.05 9.14 3.46
CA TYR A 48 3.26 9.80 4.52
C TYR A 48 2.69 11.14 4.05
#